data_AF-A0ABD2NT27-F1
#
_entry.id   AF-A0ABD2NT27-F1
#
_cell.length_a   1.000
_cell.length_b   1.000
_cell.length_c   1.000
_cell.angle_alpha   90.00
_cell.angle_beta   90.00
_cell.angle_gamma   90.00
#
_symmetry.space_group_name_H-M   'P 1'
#
loop_
_entity.id
_entity.type
_entity.pdbx_description
1 polymer ?
#
loop_
_entity_poly.entity_id
_entity_poly.type
_entity_poly.pdbx_seq_one_letter_code
_entity_poly.pdbx_strand_id
1 'polypeptide(L)'
;MSKKPIINNFLEQNDIHCAMFVEAKIKEEQDIRYRDWSILKKIGNVIQNTRAGSLVKCHPGLNMGKANAPRINNPLNEVLHFTIPFRKDKLHIFLIYVHSTSIIEESVFTQAALYKYAIIIGDFNVDKRKKNQINNFLKNKMFTKIETPPTFIMDNNPDSTPHLILHTTNLAKNITKVDVLPDLGSDHLALLIEFDLEEEPKEDPKRVTLNFRKCRMDKVNEDMIKFIGQGGNQAINEDHISRLNNTLAENIRRNCPTTTQRFFPNELPVFIVSIIKNKRKMYREY
;
A
#
# COMPACT_ATOMS: atom_id res chain seq x y z
N MET A 1 28.74 -27.75 10.17
CA MET A 1 29.01 -26.41 10.73
C MET A 1 27.70 -25.64 10.84
N SER A 2 27.44 -24.95 11.95
CA SER A 2 26.13 -24.30 12.14
C SER A 2 25.99 -23.09 11.21
N LYS A 3 24.88 -23.01 10.45
CA LYS A 3 24.61 -21.96 9.44
C LYS A 3 24.21 -20.58 10.04
N LYS A 4 23.97 -20.54 11.36
CA LYS A 4 23.53 -19.33 12.09
C LYS A 4 24.50 -18.13 12.07
N PRO A 5 25.84 -18.29 12.06
CA PRO A 5 26.78 -17.16 12.01
C PRO A 5 26.69 -16.37 10.69
N ILE A 6 26.39 -17.04 9.57
CA ILE A 6 26.41 -16.43 8.24
C ILE A 6 25.27 -15.42 8.09
N ILE A 7 24.05 -15.79 8.51
CA ILE A 7 22.87 -14.92 8.38
C ILE A 7 23.00 -13.69 9.27
N ASN A 8 23.39 -13.85 10.54
CA ASN A 8 23.53 -12.70 11.44
C ASN A 8 24.60 -11.71 10.95
N ASN A 9 25.76 -12.22 10.52
CA ASN A 9 26.81 -11.37 9.93
C ASN A 9 26.33 -10.68 8.65
N PHE A 10 25.57 -11.39 7.81
CA PHE A 10 24.99 -10.81 6.60
C PHE A 10 24.03 -9.65 6.92
N LEU A 11 23.16 -9.81 7.93
CA LEU A 11 22.24 -8.74 8.35
C LEU A 11 22.98 -7.48 8.80
N GLU A 12 24.11 -7.65 9.51
CA GLU A 12 24.93 -6.52 10.00
C GLU A 12 25.69 -5.81 8.88
N GLN A 13 26.23 -6.57 7.92
CA GLN A 13 27.07 -6.02 6.85
C GLN A 13 26.27 -5.31 5.74
N ASN A 14 24.99 -5.62 5.59
CA ASN A 14 24.16 -5.18 4.47
C ASN A 14 23.02 -4.23 4.87
N ASP A 15 23.11 -3.62 6.06
CA ASP A 15 22.11 -2.67 6.59
C ASP A 15 20.66 -3.19 6.47
N ILE A 16 20.47 -4.47 6.80
CA ILE A 16 19.17 -5.11 6.69
C ILE A 16 18.32 -4.66 7.88
N HIS A 17 17.19 -4.02 7.59
CA HIS A 17 16.29 -3.50 8.61
C HIS A 17 15.23 -4.51 9.06
N CYS A 18 14.87 -5.45 8.20
CA CYS A 18 14.02 -6.58 8.59
C CYS A 18 14.35 -7.84 7.80
N ALA A 19 14.37 -8.97 8.51
CA ALA A 19 14.65 -10.29 7.98
C ALA A 19 13.45 -11.21 8.20
N MET A 20 13.00 -11.86 7.14
CA MET A 20 11.82 -12.72 7.14
C MET A 20 12.22 -14.12 6.68
N PHE A 21 11.81 -15.12 7.44
CA PHE A 21 12.14 -16.52 7.21
C PHE A 21 10.87 -17.35 7.21
N VAL A 22 10.62 -18.04 6.12
CA VAL A 22 9.72 -19.19 6.06
C VAL A 22 10.52 -20.46 6.40
N GLU A 23 9.84 -21.49 6.88
CA GLU A 23 10.49 -22.73 7.30
C GLU A 23 11.69 -22.54 8.25
N ALA A 24 11.58 -21.60 9.19
CA ALA A 24 12.64 -21.28 10.15
C ALA A 24 12.92 -22.42 11.16
N LYS A 25 12.12 -23.50 11.15
CA LYS A 25 12.31 -24.72 11.96
C LYS A 25 12.42 -24.42 13.47
N ILE A 26 11.68 -23.40 13.93
CA ILE A 26 11.68 -22.93 15.31
C ILE A 26 10.93 -23.92 16.21
N LYS A 27 11.55 -24.25 17.35
CA LYS A 27 10.91 -25.01 18.44
C LYS A 27 10.44 -24.06 19.55
N GLU A 28 9.39 -24.42 20.27
CA GLU A 28 8.76 -23.59 21.32
C GLU A 28 9.76 -23.01 22.33
N GLU A 29 10.70 -23.84 22.79
CA GLU A 29 11.68 -23.51 23.82
C GLU A 29 12.90 -22.71 23.33
N GLN A 30 13.02 -22.44 22.03
CA GLN A 30 14.16 -21.67 21.53
C GLN A 30 14.01 -20.19 21.89
N ASP A 31 14.88 -19.73 22.78
CA ASP A 31 15.11 -18.31 23.02
C ASP A 31 15.86 -17.74 21.80
N ILE A 32 15.10 -17.17 20.88
CA ILE A 32 15.63 -16.53 19.69
C ILE A 32 15.73 -15.06 20.06
N ARG A 33 16.89 -14.65 20.56
CA ARG A 33 17.24 -13.22 20.70
C ARG A 33 18.31 -12.87 19.69
N TYR A 34 18.19 -11.68 19.15
CA TYR A 34 19.20 -11.10 18.29
C TYR A 34 19.28 -9.60 18.59
N ARG A 35 20.24 -9.22 19.43
CA ARG A 35 20.34 -7.84 19.94
C ARG A 35 18.98 -7.39 20.53
N ASP A 36 18.64 -6.12 20.34
CA ASP A 36 17.37 -5.51 20.76
C ASP A 36 16.26 -5.61 19.69
N TRP A 37 16.43 -6.43 18.65
CA TRP A 37 15.45 -6.49 17.55
C TRP A 37 14.10 -7.02 18.00
N SER A 38 13.04 -6.46 17.41
CA SER A 38 11.68 -6.94 17.58
C SER A 38 11.48 -8.24 16.81
N ILE A 39 10.91 -9.25 17.47
CA ILE A 39 10.77 -10.60 16.91
C ILE A 39 9.31 -11.03 16.92
N LEU A 40 8.84 -11.51 15.77
CA LEU A 40 7.55 -12.17 15.63
C LEU A 40 7.78 -13.59 15.09
N LYS A 41 7.22 -14.58 15.77
CA LYS A 41 7.34 -15.99 15.36
C LYS A 41 5.98 -16.67 15.30
N LYS A 42 5.83 -17.60 14.37
CA LYS A 42 4.78 -18.61 14.35
C LYS A 42 5.46 -19.97 14.45
N ILE A 43 5.04 -20.76 15.42
CA ILE A 43 5.54 -22.12 15.59
C ILE A 43 4.76 -23.01 14.62
N GLY A 44 5.47 -23.82 13.85
CA GLY A 44 4.87 -24.76 12.91
C GLY A 44 4.13 -25.91 13.62
N ASN A 45 3.23 -26.58 12.91
CA ASN A 45 2.44 -27.66 13.49
C ASN A 45 3.29 -28.93 13.71
N VAL A 46 3.68 -29.16 14.97
CA VAL A 46 4.54 -30.28 15.37
C VAL A 46 3.95 -31.66 15.04
N ILE A 47 2.61 -31.80 15.07
CA ILE A 47 1.91 -33.08 14.91
C ILE A 47 1.98 -33.60 13.47
N GLN A 48 2.09 -32.72 12.48
CA GLN A 48 2.10 -33.10 11.06
C GLN A 48 3.51 -33.22 10.46
N ASN A 49 4.56 -33.16 11.30
CA ASN A 49 5.96 -33.14 10.88
C ASN A 49 6.28 -31.98 9.90
N THR A 50 5.39 -30.98 9.79
CA THR A 50 5.61 -29.75 9.05
C THR A 50 6.50 -28.84 9.88
N ARG A 51 7.80 -28.94 9.61
CA ARG A 51 8.85 -28.16 10.28
C ARG A 51 8.85 -26.66 9.91
N ALA A 52 7.72 -26.07 9.56
CA ALA A 52 7.70 -24.87 8.71
C ALA A 52 7.54 -23.52 9.44
N GLY A 53 7.75 -23.43 10.76
CA GLY A 53 7.49 -22.21 11.52
C GLY A 53 8.10 -20.94 10.90
N SER A 54 7.36 -19.83 10.88
CA SER A 54 7.80 -18.57 10.30
C SER A 54 8.44 -17.64 11.35
N LEU A 55 9.43 -16.84 10.92
CA LEU A 55 10.15 -15.89 11.78
C LEU A 55 10.31 -14.55 11.08
N VAL A 56 10.05 -13.48 11.82
CA VAL A 56 10.38 -12.12 11.44
C VAL A 56 11.27 -11.53 12.53
N LYS A 57 12.39 -10.95 12.14
CA LYS A 57 13.24 -10.12 12.99
C LYS A 57 13.32 -8.75 12.35
N CYS A 58 12.93 -7.69 13.05
CA CYS A 58 13.08 -6.32 12.55
C CYS A 58 13.87 -5.45 13.53
N HIS A 59 14.67 -4.54 12.98
CA HIS A 59 15.38 -3.51 13.73
C HIS A 59 14.39 -2.64 14.53
N PRO A 60 14.71 -2.21 15.76
CA PRO A 60 13.80 -1.42 16.61
C PRO A 60 13.27 -0.16 15.95
N GLY A 61 14.11 0.50 15.14
CA GLY A 61 13.75 1.71 14.40
C GLY A 61 12.59 1.55 13.43
N LEU A 62 12.27 0.32 12.99
CA LEU A 62 11.10 0.05 12.15
C LEU A 62 9.77 0.07 12.93
N ASN A 63 9.81 0.12 14.27
CA ASN A 63 8.61 0.17 15.11
C ASN A 63 7.55 -0.89 14.73
N MET A 64 8.01 -2.13 14.53
CA MET A 64 7.17 -3.25 14.10
C MET A 64 6.00 -3.49 15.05
N GLY A 65 4.77 -3.45 14.54
CA GLY A 65 3.55 -3.81 15.25
C GLY A 65 3.01 -5.17 14.81
N LYS A 66 2.60 -6.00 15.76
CA LYS A 66 1.89 -7.27 15.47
C LYS A 66 0.48 -6.98 14.93
N ALA A 67 0.06 -7.71 13.90
CA ALA A 67 -1.28 -7.61 13.35
C ALA A 67 -1.96 -8.99 13.29
N ASN A 68 -3.30 -8.99 13.20
CA ASN A 68 -4.06 -10.24 13.15
C ASN A 68 -3.93 -10.86 11.77
N ALA A 69 -3.32 -12.04 11.72
CA ALA A 69 -3.23 -12.82 10.48
C ALA A 69 -4.60 -13.45 10.15
N PRO A 70 -4.90 -13.66 8.86
CA PRO A 70 -6.15 -14.31 8.44
C PRO A 70 -6.20 -15.73 8.97
N ARG A 71 -7.43 -16.24 9.17
CA ARG A 71 -7.61 -17.66 9.43
C ARG A 71 -7.21 -18.46 8.19
N ILE A 72 -6.30 -19.41 8.41
CA ILE A 72 -5.86 -20.39 7.42
C ILE A 72 -6.52 -21.71 7.78
N ASN A 73 -7.16 -22.36 6.79
CA ASN A 73 -7.86 -23.62 7.00
C ASN A 73 -6.92 -24.82 6.84
N ASN A 74 -5.96 -24.71 5.94
CA ASN A 74 -4.95 -25.72 5.70
C ASN A 74 -3.80 -25.60 6.70
N PRO A 75 -3.64 -26.56 7.64
CA PRO A 75 -2.62 -26.48 8.68
C PRO A 75 -1.17 -26.60 8.15
N LEU A 76 -0.98 -26.99 6.88
CA LEU A 76 0.33 -27.02 6.23
C LEU A 76 0.78 -25.63 5.74
N ASN A 77 -0.16 -24.71 5.55
CA ASN A 77 0.15 -23.34 5.14
C ASN A 77 0.39 -22.47 6.38
N GLU A 78 1.30 -21.51 6.23
CA GLU A 78 1.58 -20.54 7.27
C GLU A 78 1.40 -19.11 6.78
N VAL A 79 0.99 -18.25 7.70
CA VAL A 79 0.92 -16.82 7.49
C VAL A 79 1.31 -16.12 8.79
N LEU A 80 2.19 -15.15 8.67
CA LEU A 80 2.46 -14.12 9.66
C LEU A 80 2.01 -12.78 9.09
N HIS A 81 1.41 -11.95 9.93
CA HIS A 81 0.98 -10.60 9.57
C HIS A 81 1.53 -9.62 10.60
N PHE A 82 2.25 -8.62 10.10
CA PHE A 82 2.75 -7.52 10.92
C PHE A 82 2.66 -6.22 10.15
N THR A 83 2.90 -5.12 10.85
CA THR A 83 2.85 -3.78 10.30
C THR A 83 4.09 -3.01 10.67
N ILE A 84 4.49 -2.09 9.81
CA ILE A 84 5.44 -1.02 10.15
C ILE A 84 4.78 0.33 9.84
N PRO A 85 5.12 1.42 10.57
CA PRO A 85 4.68 2.75 10.20
C PRO A 85 5.11 3.05 8.76
N PHE A 86 4.18 3.57 7.97
CA PHE A 86 4.46 3.88 6.58
C PHE A 86 3.66 5.12 6.18
N ARG A 87 4.38 6.24 5.99
CA ARG A 87 3.77 7.56 5.82
C ARG A 87 2.82 7.85 7.01
N LYS A 88 1.62 8.37 6.74
CA LYS A 88 0.57 8.63 7.75
C LYS A 88 -0.36 7.43 7.98
N ASP A 89 0.09 6.24 7.59
CA ASP A 89 -0.67 4.98 7.67
C ASP A 89 0.27 3.84 8.09
N LYS A 90 -0.07 2.60 7.75
CA LYS A 90 0.74 1.40 8.00
C LYS A 90 1.00 0.64 6.70
N LEU A 91 2.20 0.08 6.57
CA LEU A 91 2.48 -0.95 5.59
C LEU A 91 2.16 -2.30 6.24
N HIS A 92 1.21 -3.01 5.65
CA HIS A 92 0.81 -4.36 6.06
C HIS A 92 1.64 -5.41 5.34
N ILE A 93 2.39 -6.22 6.10
CA ILE A 93 3.31 -7.22 5.56
C ILE A 93 2.79 -8.60 5.93
N PHE A 94 2.51 -9.41 4.91
CA PHE A 94 2.12 -10.81 5.02
C PHE A 94 3.28 -11.68 4.59
N LEU A 95 3.87 -12.41 5.54
CA LEU A 95 4.85 -13.46 5.26
C LEU A 95 4.09 -14.78 5.13
N ILE A 96 4.12 -15.40 3.95
CA ILE A 96 3.38 -16.62 3.64
C ILE A 96 4.31 -17.79 3.30
N TYR A 97 3.95 -18.97 3.80
CA TYR A 97 4.45 -20.24 3.29
C TYR A 97 3.26 -21.07 2.81
N VAL A 98 3.28 -21.46 1.54
CA VAL A 98 2.28 -22.35 0.94
C VAL A 98 2.96 -23.68 0.69
N HIS A 99 2.46 -24.74 1.32
CA HIS A 99 3.01 -26.07 1.15
C HIS A 99 2.86 -26.54 -0.30
N SER A 100 3.81 -27.35 -0.79
CA SER A 100 3.86 -27.81 -2.19
C SER A 100 2.58 -28.51 -2.65
N THR A 101 1.93 -29.27 -1.78
CA THR A 101 0.68 -29.99 -2.06
C THR A 101 -0.60 -29.20 -1.76
N SER A 102 -0.49 -28.01 -1.19
CA SER A 102 -1.62 -27.18 -0.77
C SER A 102 -2.06 -26.21 -1.87
N ILE A 103 -3.25 -25.62 -1.71
CA ILE A 103 -3.70 -24.46 -2.48
C ILE A 103 -3.36 -23.17 -1.73
N ILE A 104 -3.33 -22.05 -2.44
CA ILE A 104 -3.21 -20.74 -1.80
C ILE A 104 -4.57 -20.35 -1.21
N GLU A 105 -4.56 -19.91 0.04
CA GLU A 105 -5.75 -19.54 0.80
C GLU A 105 -6.21 -18.13 0.44
N GLU A 106 -7.43 -18.02 -0.07
CA GLU A 106 -8.00 -16.75 -0.56
C GLU A 106 -8.14 -15.70 0.55
N SER A 107 -8.32 -16.13 1.82
CA SER A 107 -8.44 -15.24 2.98
C SER A 107 -7.25 -14.29 3.14
N VAL A 108 -6.05 -14.70 2.72
CA VAL A 108 -4.85 -13.85 2.73
C VAL A 108 -4.99 -12.68 1.77
N PHE A 109 -5.41 -12.96 0.54
CA PHE A 109 -5.60 -11.93 -0.48
C PHE A 109 -6.76 -11.01 -0.15
N THR A 110 -7.89 -11.58 0.28
CA THR A 110 -9.07 -10.81 0.65
C THR A 110 -8.77 -9.86 1.79
N GLN A 111 -8.05 -10.30 2.83
CA GLN A 111 -7.66 -9.43 3.93
C GLN A 111 -6.62 -8.39 3.48
N ALA A 112 -5.58 -8.79 2.74
CA ALA A 112 -4.55 -7.88 2.27
C ALA A 112 -5.11 -6.76 1.37
N ALA A 113 -6.15 -7.06 0.59
CA ALA A 113 -6.77 -6.12 -0.33
C ALA A 113 -7.56 -5.00 0.36
N LEU A 114 -7.91 -5.17 1.64
CA LEU A 114 -8.56 -4.13 2.44
C LEU A 114 -7.59 -3.01 2.83
N TYR A 115 -6.28 -3.23 2.72
CA TYR A 115 -5.28 -2.27 3.13
C TYR A 115 -4.79 -1.43 1.96
N LYS A 116 -4.57 -0.14 2.23
CA LYS A 116 -4.03 0.79 1.23
C LYS A 116 -2.63 0.38 0.79
N TYR A 117 -1.76 0.06 1.76
CA TYR A 117 -0.38 -0.38 1.55
C TYR A 117 -0.23 -1.79 2.10
N ALA A 118 -0.16 -2.79 1.22
CA ALA A 118 0.02 -4.17 1.60
C ALA A 118 1.02 -4.86 0.68
N ILE A 119 1.79 -5.78 1.26
CA ILE A 119 2.66 -6.70 0.54
C ILE A 119 2.51 -8.11 1.09
N ILE A 120 2.41 -9.07 0.19
CA ILE A 120 2.41 -10.50 0.45
C ILE A 120 3.69 -11.06 -0.16
N ILE A 121 4.50 -11.70 0.68
CA ILE A 121 5.81 -12.22 0.32
C ILE A 121 6.04 -13.57 0.97
N GLY A 122 6.75 -14.45 0.27
CA GLY A 122 7.26 -15.68 0.84
C GLY A 122 7.29 -16.80 -0.19
N ASP A 123 7.31 -18.04 0.28
CA ASP A 123 7.40 -19.22 -0.57
C ASP A 123 6.00 -19.75 -0.90
N PHE A 124 5.64 -19.68 -2.18
CA PHE A 124 4.36 -20.15 -2.69
C PHE A 124 4.42 -21.58 -3.24
N ASN A 125 5.60 -22.19 -3.36
CA ASN A 125 5.80 -23.49 -4.02
C ASN A 125 5.02 -23.59 -5.34
N VAL A 126 5.25 -22.61 -6.22
CA VAL A 126 4.42 -22.31 -7.39
C VAL A 126 4.38 -23.49 -8.37
N ASP A 127 3.20 -24.12 -8.48
CA ASP A 127 2.87 -25.12 -9.50
C ASP A 127 1.84 -24.58 -10.51
N LYS A 128 1.45 -25.40 -11.49
CA LYS A 128 0.45 -25.01 -12.51
C LYS A 128 -0.90 -24.57 -11.91
N ARG A 129 -1.36 -25.19 -10.82
CA ARG A 129 -2.63 -24.87 -10.15
C ARG A 129 -2.51 -23.53 -9.42
N LYS A 130 -1.43 -23.34 -8.66
CA LYS A 130 -1.16 -22.09 -7.94
C LYS A 130 -0.95 -20.91 -8.88
N LYS A 131 -0.28 -21.09 -10.02
CA LYS A 131 -0.17 -20.08 -11.09
C LYS A 131 -1.54 -19.57 -11.54
N ASN A 132 -2.51 -20.47 -11.71
CA ASN A 132 -3.87 -20.08 -12.09
C ASN A 132 -4.56 -19.26 -10.98
N GLN A 133 -4.40 -19.66 -9.71
CA GLN A 133 -4.94 -18.88 -8.57
C GLN A 133 -4.35 -17.48 -8.53
N ILE A 134 -3.01 -17.37 -8.62
CA ILE A 134 -2.29 -16.08 -8.64
C ILE A 134 -2.78 -15.21 -9.80
N ASN A 135 -2.88 -15.76 -11.01
CA ASN A 135 -3.36 -15.02 -12.18
C ASN A 135 -4.79 -14.51 -12.00
N ASN A 136 -5.66 -15.27 -11.33
CA ASN A 136 -7.02 -14.81 -11.02
C ASN A 136 -7.01 -13.64 -10.03
N PHE A 137 -6.17 -13.69 -8.98
CA PHE A 137 -6.02 -12.58 -8.04
C PHE A 137 -5.44 -11.32 -8.71
N LEU A 138 -4.50 -11.47 -9.63
CA LEU A 138 -3.93 -10.36 -10.40
C LEU A 138 -4.92 -9.72 -11.37
N LYS A 139 -5.80 -10.52 -12.00
CA LYS A 139 -6.84 -10.02 -12.93
C LYS A 139 -7.81 -9.05 -12.25
N ASN A 140 -8.06 -9.22 -10.96
CA ASN A 140 -8.92 -8.33 -10.18
C ASN A 140 -8.26 -6.97 -9.87
N LYS A 141 -7.03 -6.71 -10.36
CA LYS A 141 -6.25 -5.46 -10.23
C LYS A 141 -6.01 -4.94 -8.81
N MET A 142 -6.27 -5.77 -7.79
CA MET A 142 -6.01 -5.41 -6.40
C MET A 142 -4.53 -5.56 -6.04
N PHE A 143 -3.83 -6.45 -6.73
CA PHE A 143 -2.42 -6.72 -6.54
C PHE A 143 -1.64 -6.64 -7.84
N THR A 144 -0.39 -6.23 -7.72
CA THR A 144 0.63 -6.32 -8.76
C THR A 144 1.69 -7.32 -8.31
N LYS A 145 2.17 -8.13 -9.24
CA LYS A 145 3.28 -9.06 -9.01
C LYS A 145 4.58 -8.40 -9.44
N ILE A 146 5.63 -8.57 -8.63
CA ILE A 146 7.00 -8.29 -9.07
C ILE A 146 7.58 -9.58 -9.62
N GLU A 147 8.12 -9.50 -10.83
CA GLU A 147 8.87 -10.61 -11.40
C GLU A 147 10.23 -10.70 -10.72
N THR A 148 10.56 -11.90 -10.24
CA THR A 148 11.82 -12.21 -9.57
C THR A 148 12.61 -13.21 -10.41
N PRO A 149 13.95 -13.14 -10.41
CA PRO A 149 14.77 -14.24 -10.93
C PRO A 149 14.50 -15.55 -10.16
N PRO A 150 14.88 -16.72 -10.71
CA PRO A 150 14.76 -18.00 -10.02
C PRO A 150 15.34 -17.95 -8.61
N THR A 151 14.55 -18.42 -7.64
CA THR A 151 14.89 -18.37 -6.20
C THR A 151 15.04 -19.75 -5.59
N PHE A 152 15.02 -20.80 -6.42
CA PHE A 152 15.22 -22.17 -5.97
C PHE A 152 16.22 -22.86 -6.88
N ILE A 153 17.22 -23.46 -6.25
CA ILE A 153 18.36 -24.08 -6.90
C ILE A 153 18.03 -25.57 -7.08
N MET A 154 17.62 -25.95 -8.28
CA MET A 154 17.53 -27.36 -8.69
C MET A 154 18.49 -27.65 -9.84
N ASP A 155 19.24 -28.74 -9.73
CA ASP A 155 20.18 -29.19 -10.77
C ASP A 155 19.54 -29.39 -12.16
N ASN A 156 18.22 -29.65 -12.21
CA ASN A 156 17.49 -30.01 -13.44
C ASN A 156 16.35 -29.04 -13.83
N ASN A 157 16.16 -27.92 -13.12
CA ASN A 157 15.11 -26.95 -13.45
C ASN A 157 15.50 -25.53 -13.03
N PRO A 158 16.22 -24.79 -13.89
CA PRO A 158 16.74 -23.46 -13.55
C PRO A 158 15.65 -22.38 -13.45
N ASP A 159 14.40 -22.63 -13.84
CA ASP A 159 13.33 -21.62 -13.93
C ASP A 159 12.36 -21.61 -12.72
N SER A 160 12.72 -22.25 -11.60
CA SER A 160 11.83 -22.27 -10.43
C SER A 160 11.88 -20.95 -9.64
N THR A 161 10.76 -20.23 -9.65
CA THR A 161 10.48 -19.02 -8.87
C THR A 161 9.41 -19.28 -7.80
N PRO A 162 9.68 -20.12 -6.79
CA PRO A 162 8.69 -20.41 -5.77
C PRO A 162 8.41 -19.20 -4.88
N HIS A 163 9.39 -18.30 -4.70
CA HIS A 163 9.19 -17.04 -3.99
C HIS A 163 8.53 -15.99 -4.87
N LEU A 164 7.43 -15.44 -4.37
CA LEU A 164 6.70 -14.37 -5.03
C LEU A 164 6.58 -13.14 -4.14
N ILE A 165 6.49 -11.98 -4.79
CA ILE A 165 6.20 -10.71 -4.17
C ILE A 165 4.96 -10.14 -4.85
N LEU A 166 3.89 -9.97 -4.06
CA LEU A 166 2.61 -9.41 -4.50
C LEU A 166 2.32 -8.19 -3.65
N HIS A 167 2.00 -7.05 -4.25
CA HIS A 167 1.74 -5.83 -3.51
C HIS A 167 0.51 -5.09 -4.01
N THR A 168 -0.09 -4.25 -3.16
CA THR A 168 -1.14 -3.35 -3.60
C THR A 168 -0.60 -2.33 -4.58
N THR A 169 -1.42 -1.88 -5.51
CA THR A 169 -1.02 -0.93 -6.57
C THR A 169 -0.44 0.38 -6.01
N ASN A 170 -0.91 0.82 -4.85
CA ASN A 170 -0.41 2.01 -4.17
C ASN A 170 1.02 1.88 -3.64
N LEU A 171 1.53 0.66 -3.48
CA LEU A 171 2.90 0.42 -3.00
C LEU A 171 3.94 0.43 -4.14
N ALA A 172 3.48 0.37 -5.41
CA ALA A 172 4.35 0.15 -6.56
C ALA A 172 5.51 1.15 -6.67
N LYS A 173 5.26 2.43 -6.37
CA LYS A 173 6.27 3.50 -6.48
C LYS A 173 7.32 3.47 -5.36
N ASN A 174 7.07 2.73 -4.28
CA ASN A 174 7.93 2.69 -3.10
C ASN A 174 8.87 1.49 -3.11
N ILE A 175 8.72 0.56 -4.04
CA ILE A 175 9.63 -0.58 -4.16
C ILE A 175 10.73 -0.15 -5.11
N THR A 176 11.88 0.22 -4.55
CA THR A 176 13.01 0.81 -5.30
C THR A 176 13.89 -0.27 -5.92
N LYS A 177 13.99 -1.42 -5.25
CA LYS A 177 14.88 -2.50 -5.66
C LYS A 177 14.36 -3.87 -5.24
N VAL A 178 14.53 -4.86 -6.11
CA VAL A 178 14.33 -6.28 -5.82
C VAL A 178 15.48 -7.06 -6.43
N ASP A 179 16.28 -7.69 -5.57
CA ASP A 179 17.44 -8.49 -5.96
C ASP A 179 17.35 -9.90 -5.36
N VAL A 180 18.05 -10.84 -6.00
CA VAL A 180 18.31 -12.16 -5.43
C VAL A 180 19.70 -12.14 -4.81
N LEU A 181 19.78 -12.52 -3.55
CA LEU A 181 21.03 -12.61 -2.81
C LEU A 181 21.80 -13.88 -3.19
N PRO A 182 23.15 -13.86 -3.08
CA PRO A 182 23.95 -15.07 -3.24
C PRO A 182 23.56 -16.13 -2.21
N ASP A 183 23.94 -17.38 -2.46
CA ASP A 183 23.59 -18.52 -1.62
C ASP A 183 23.99 -18.28 -0.15
N LEU A 184 22.99 -18.31 0.73
CA LEU A 184 23.14 -18.18 2.20
C LEU A 184 23.14 -19.56 2.89
N GLY A 185 23.41 -20.61 2.14
CA GLY A 185 23.42 -22.00 2.57
C GLY A 185 22.03 -22.63 2.58
N SER A 186 21.13 -22.26 1.67
CA SER A 186 19.84 -22.92 1.48
C SER A 186 19.68 -23.33 0.01
N ASP A 187 18.88 -24.35 -0.21
CA ASP A 187 18.31 -24.70 -1.53
C ASP A 187 17.50 -23.55 -2.16
N HIS A 188 17.10 -22.57 -1.37
CA HIS A 188 16.48 -21.32 -1.82
C HIS A 188 17.42 -20.12 -1.70
N LEU A 189 17.41 -19.27 -2.73
CA LEU A 189 18.07 -17.96 -2.70
C LEU A 189 17.17 -16.93 -2.04
N ALA A 190 17.75 -16.10 -1.18
CA ALA A 190 17.00 -15.05 -0.47
C ALA A 190 16.69 -13.87 -1.40
N LEU A 191 15.55 -13.23 -1.18
CA LEU A 191 15.18 -11.99 -1.85
C LEU A 191 15.56 -10.79 -0.98
N LEU A 192 16.24 -9.82 -1.57
CA LEU A 192 16.44 -8.50 -1.00
C LEU A 192 15.43 -7.54 -1.62
N ILE A 193 14.68 -6.84 -0.78
CA ILE A 193 13.70 -5.84 -1.22
C ILE A 193 14.00 -4.55 -0.51
N GLU A 194 14.14 -3.49 -1.29
CA GLU A 194 14.33 -2.15 -0.78
C GLU A 194 13.04 -1.35 -0.94
N PHE A 195 12.67 -0.69 0.15
CA PHE A 195 11.51 0.20 0.20
C PHE A 195 11.95 1.61 0.47
N ASP A 196 11.47 2.54 -0.35
CA ASP A 196 11.43 3.94 0.00
C ASP A 196 10.28 4.15 0.99
N LEU A 197 10.65 4.30 2.26
CA LEU A 197 9.73 4.61 3.36
C LEU A 197 9.46 6.12 3.49
N GLU A 198 10.13 6.96 2.69
CA GLU A 198 9.93 8.41 2.74
C GLU A 198 8.53 8.80 2.24
N GLU A 199 8.04 9.95 2.72
CA GLU A 199 6.77 10.49 2.24
C GLU A 199 6.88 10.74 0.73
N GLU A 200 5.87 10.28 -0.03
CA GLU A 200 5.69 10.69 -1.43
C GLU A 200 5.94 12.21 -1.51
N PRO A 201 6.86 12.71 -2.36
CA PRO A 201 6.94 14.13 -2.58
C PRO A 201 5.52 14.53 -2.99
N LYS A 202 4.91 15.46 -2.24
CA LYS A 202 3.55 15.91 -2.53
C LYS A 202 3.51 16.24 -4.01
N GLU A 203 2.89 15.39 -4.82
CA GLU A 203 2.37 15.83 -6.08
C GLU A 203 1.36 16.88 -5.66
N ASP A 204 1.76 18.16 -5.74
CA ASP A 204 0.85 19.28 -5.68
C ASP A 204 -0.30 18.87 -6.59
N PRO A 205 -1.52 18.60 -6.06
CA PRO A 205 -2.59 18.05 -6.87
C PRO A 205 -2.67 18.96 -8.08
N LYS A 206 -2.44 18.46 -9.31
CA LYS A 206 -2.33 19.29 -10.52
C LYS A 206 -3.43 20.33 -10.45
N ARG A 207 -3.07 21.55 -10.00
CA ARG A 207 -4.07 22.56 -9.66
C ARG A 207 -4.51 23.07 -10.99
N VAL A 208 -5.56 22.46 -11.52
CA VAL A 208 -6.29 22.97 -12.66
C VAL A 208 -6.78 24.35 -12.23
N THR A 209 -6.01 25.35 -12.59
CA THR A 209 -6.29 26.73 -12.23
C THR A 209 -7.14 27.27 -13.36
N LEU A 210 -8.37 27.65 -13.01
CA LEU A 210 -9.30 28.24 -13.96
C LEU A 210 -8.77 29.64 -14.32
N ASN A 211 -8.63 29.90 -15.61
CA ASN A 211 -8.20 31.22 -16.07
C ASN A 211 -9.39 32.18 -16.06
N PHE A 212 -9.66 32.79 -14.90
CA PHE A 212 -10.75 33.75 -14.73
C PHE A 212 -10.64 34.98 -15.64
N ARG A 213 -9.43 35.37 -16.06
CA ARG A 213 -9.23 36.50 -17.01
C ARG A 213 -9.79 36.20 -18.41
N LYS A 214 -9.86 34.92 -18.80
CA LYS A 214 -10.46 34.46 -20.07
C LYS A 214 -11.85 33.87 -19.91
N CYS A 215 -12.36 33.83 -18.67
CA CYS A 215 -13.69 33.32 -18.39
C CYS A 215 -14.74 34.33 -18.85
N ARG A 216 -15.82 33.85 -19.46
CA ARG A 216 -16.97 34.68 -19.85
C ARG A 216 -17.78 35.10 -18.63
N MET A 217 -17.25 36.07 -17.88
CA MET A 217 -17.82 36.55 -16.62
C MET A 217 -19.21 37.20 -16.80
N ASP A 218 -19.49 37.75 -17.98
CA ASP A 218 -20.81 38.19 -18.42
C ASP A 218 -21.86 37.08 -18.27
N LYS A 219 -21.57 35.89 -18.82
CA LYS A 219 -22.48 34.73 -18.75
C LYS A 219 -22.62 34.14 -17.35
N VAL A 220 -21.51 34.06 -16.61
CA VAL A 220 -21.52 33.58 -15.22
C VAL A 220 -22.42 34.49 -14.34
N ASN A 221 -22.35 35.81 -14.55
CA ASN A 221 -23.16 36.78 -13.83
C ASN A 221 -24.64 36.71 -14.22
N GLU A 222 -24.97 36.56 -15.50
CA GLU A 222 -26.36 36.39 -15.96
C GLU A 222 -27.05 35.18 -15.30
N ASP A 223 -26.35 34.05 -15.22
CA ASP A 223 -26.90 32.84 -14.59
C ASP A 223 -27.04 32.98 -13.07
N MET A 224 -26.10 33.68 -12.42
CA MET A 224 -26.24 34.04 -11.00
C MET A 224 -27.44 34.94 -10.74
N ILE A 225 -27.68 35.94 -11.59
CA ILE A 225 -28.82 36.86 -11.47
C ILE A 225 -30.14 36.12 -11.68
N LYS A 226 -30.23 35.22 -12.67
CA LYS A 226 -31.42 34.37 -12.86
C LYS A 226 -31.72 33.52 -11.63
N PHE A 227 -30.69 32.96 -10.99
CA PHE A 227 -30.85 32.15 -9.80
C PHE A 227 -31.30 32.98 -8.59
N ILE A 228 -30.66 34.14 -8.35
CA ILE A 228 -31.04 35.05 -7.25
C ILE A 228 -32.49 35.55 -7.46
N GLY A 229 -32.88 35.84 -8.69
CA GLY A 229 -34.25 36.24 -9.04
C GLY A 229 -35.31 35.14 -8.80
N GLN A 230 -34.93 33.85 -8.85
CA GLN A 230 -35.82 32.74 -8.53
C GLN A 230 -36.00 32.52 -7.02
N GLY A 231 -35.07 33.01 -6.19
CA GLY A 231 -35.07 32.83 -4.73
C GLY A 231 -35.96 33.79 -3.93
N GLY A 232 -36.67 34.72 -4.59
CA GLY A 232 -37.43 35.78 -3.91
C GLY A 232 -38.58 35.30 -3.02
N ASN A 233 -39.04 34.05 -3.14
CA ASN A 233 -40.24 33.55 -2.44
C ASN A 233 -40.06 32.19 -1.73
N GLN A 234 -38.85 31.67 -1.56
CA GLN A 234 -38.64 30.38 -0.87
C GLN A 234 -37.59 30.45 0.23
N ALA A 235 -37.89 29.81 1.37
CA ALA A 235 -36.98 29.71 2.49
C ALA A 235 -35.66 29.04 2.04
N ILE A 236 -34.55 29.74 2.21
CA ILE A 236 -33.22 29.25 1.88
C ILE A 236 -32.83 28.23 2.96
N ASN A 237 -32.72 26.95 2.58
CA ASN A 237 -32.21 25.87 3.43
C ASN A 237 -30.83 25.42 2.94
N GLU A 238 -30.15 24.55 3.72
CA GLU A 238 -28.80 24.07 3.39
C GLU A 238 -28.73 23.31 2.05
N ASP A 239 -29.80 22.63 1.66
CA ASP A 239 -29.89 21.93 0.37
C ASP A 239 -29.94 22.92 -0.80
N HIS A 240 -30.69 24.03 -0.66
CA HIS A 240 -30.71 25.11 -1.64
C HIS A 240 -29.33 25.77 -1.81
N ILE A 241 -28.60 25.99 -0.71
CA ILE A 241 -27.24 26.53 -0.74
C ILE A 241 -26.27 25.55 -1.41
N SER A 242 -26.42 24.25 -1.15
CA SER A 242 -25.57 23.21 -1.73
C SER A 242 -25.79 23.08 -3.23
N ARG A 243 -27.05 23.08 -3.69
CA ARG A 243 -27.40 23.07 -5.12
C ARG A 243 -26.91 24.32 -5.86
N LEU A 244 -26.96 25.47 -5.21
CA LEU A 244 -26.39 26.71 -5.74
C LEU A 244 -24.88 26.59 -5.95
N ASN A 245 -24.16 26.16 -4.91
CA ASN A 245 -22.70 26.02 -4.99
C ASN A 245 -22.27 25.03 -6.08
N ASN A 246 -22.99 23.92 -6.23
CA ASN A 246 -22.71 22.92 -7.26
C ASN A 246 -22.98 23.46 -8.67
N THR A 247 -24.13 24.09 -8.90
CA THR A 247 -24.49 24.71 -10.18
C THR A 247 -23.49 25.80 -10.58
N LEU A 248 -23.08 26.64 -9.62
CA LEU A 248 -22.09 27.69 -9.85
C LEU A 248 -20.72 27.09 -10.20
N ALA A 249 -20.28 26.05 -9.48
CA ALA A 249 -19.03 25.37 -9.77
C ALA A 249 -19.03 24.74 -11.17
N GLU A 250 -20.15 24.14 -11.60
CA GLU A 250 -20.30 23.59 -12.94
C GLU A 250 -20.28 24.67 -14.03
N ASN A 251 -20.98 25.78 -13.82
CA ASN A 251 -21.01 26.87 -14.81
C ASN A 251 -19.65 27.55 -14.96
N ILE A 252 -18.92 27.74 -13.84
CA ILE A 252 -17.54 28.24 -13.89
C ILE A 252 -16.65 27.25 -14.65
N ARG A 253 -16.78 25.93 -14.41
CA ARG A 253 -16.01 24.92 -15.17
C ARG A 253 -16.32 24.90 -16.66
N ARG A 254 -17.58 25.10 -17.05
CA ARG A 254 -18.00 25.12 -18.47
C ARG A 254 -17.53 26.37 -19.21
N ASN A 255 -17.42 27.50 -18.52
CA ASN A 255 -17.14 28.80 -19.15
C ASN A 255 -15.71 29.32 -18.92
N CYS A 256 -14.94 28.72 -18.00
CA CYS A 256 -13.55 29.08 -17.76
C CYS A 256 -12.61 28.03 -18.37
N PRO A 257 -11.69 28.40 -19.27
CA PRO A 257 -10.73 27.44 -19.83
C PRO A 257 -9.78 26.92 -18.75
N THR A 258 -9.50 25.62 -18.80
CA THR A 258 -8.53 24.96 -17.91
C THR A 258 -7.12 25.11 -18.50
N THR A 259 -6.15 25.48 -17.66
CA THR A 259 -4.75 25.59 -18.10
C THR A 259 -3.84 24.84 -17.12
N THR A 260 -2.74 24.29 -17.63
CA THR A 260 -1.70 23.60 -16.84
C THR A 260 -0.59 24.54 -16.36
N GLN A 261 -0.63 25.83 -16.72
CA GLN A 261 0.39 26.80 -16.32
C GLN A 261 0.12 27.35 -14.91
N ARG A 262 1.18 27.46 -14.10
CA ARG A 262 1.19 28.24 -12.86
C ARG A 262 1.01 29.71 -13.22
N PHE A 263 -0.17 30.26 -12.97
CA PHE A 263 -0.32 31.71 -12.86
C PHE A 263 0.05 32.12 -11.43
N PHE A 264 0.98 33.07 -11.31
CA PHE A 264 1.15 33.86 -10.07
C PHE A 264 -0.22 34.40 -9.63
N PRO A 265 -0.47 34.61 -8.32
CA PRO A 265 -1.79 34.90 -7.80
C PRO A 265 -2.30 36.22 -8.41
N ASN A 266 -3.09 36.08 -9.47
CA ASN A 266 -3.97 37.13 -9.92
C ASN A 266 -5.07 37.21 -8.87
N GLU A 267 -5.24 38.41 -8.34
CA GLU A 267 -6.28 38.74 -7.38
C GLU A 267 -7.62 38.11 -7.79
N LEU A 268 -8.27 37.47 -6.83
CA LEU A 268 -9.60 36.91 -7.02
C LEU A 268 -10.53 38.03 -7.53
N PRO A 269 -11.44 37.73 -8.49
CA PRO A 269 -12.42 38.72 -8.93
C PRO A 269 -13.13 39.36 -7.74
N VAL A 270 -13.32 40.69 -7.79
CA VAL A 270 -13.83 41.50 -6.66
C VAL A 270 -15.13 40.93 -6.07
N PHE A 271 -16.00 40.34 -6.90
CA PHE A 271 -17.24 39.72 -6.43
C PHE A 271 -17.01 38.43 -5.60
N ILE A 272 -16.03 37.58 -5.96
CA ILE A 272 -15.66 36.40 -5.16
C ILE A 272 -15.09 36.84 -3.81
N VAL A 273 -14.25 37.89 -3.82
CA VAL A 273 -13.73 38.50 -2.59
C VAL A 273 -14.87 39.04 -1.74
N SER A 274 -15.87 39.67 -2.35
CA SER A 274 -17.08 40.16 -1.68
C SER A 274 -17.91 39.02 -1.06
N ILE A 275 -18.13 37.91 -1.78
CA ILE A 275 -18.82 36.71 -1.25
C ILE A 275 -18.06 36.13 -0.05
N ILE A 276 -16.72 35.99 -0.15
CA ILE A 276 -15.89 35.49 0.95
C ILE A 276 -15.98 36.42 2.16
N LYS A 277 -15.93 37.74 1.95
CA LYS A 277 -16.06 38.75 3.02
C LYS A 277 -17.44 38.69 3.68
N ASN A 278 -18.52 38.60 2.90
CA ASN A 278 -19.89 38.50 3.42
C ASN A 278 -20.11 37.19 4.18
N LYS A 279 -19.60 36.06 3.67
CA LYS A 279 -19.67 34.77 4.37
C LYS A 279 -18.93 34.83 5.71
N ARG A 280 -17.72 35.41 5.74
CA ARG A 280 -16.96 35.63 6.99
C ARG A 280 -17.65 36.59 7.95
N LYS A 281 -18.36 37.61 7.44
CA LYS A 281 -19.15 38.52 8.25
C LYS A 281 -20.32 37.80 8.91
N MET A 282 -21.09 37.01 8.16
CA MET A 282 -22.19 36.21 8.69
C MET A 282 -21.75 35.24 9.79
N TYR A 283 -20.60 34.55 9.62
CA TYR A 283 -20.04 33.67 10.65
C TYR A 283 -19.53 34.38 11.91
N ARG A 284 -19.34 35.71 11.86
CA ARG A 284 -18.98 36.51 13.05
C ARG A 284 -20.20 37.10 13.74
N GLU A 285 -21.31 37.21 13.03
CA GLU A 285 -22.57 37.78 13.53
C GLU A 285 -23.51 36.69 14.10
N TYR A 286 -23.23 35.41 13.83
CA TYR A 286 -23.75 34.23 14.53
C TYR A 286 -22.79 33.80 15.65
#